data_AF-A0A9N9WBD5-F1
#
_entry.id   AF-A0A9N9WBD5-F1
#
_cell.length_a   1.000
_cell.length_b   1.000
_cell.length_c   1.000
_cell.angle_alpha   90.00
_cell.angle_beta   90.00
_cell.angle_gamma   90.00
#
_symmetry.space_group_name_H-M   'P 1'
#
loop_
_entity.id
_entity.type
_entity.pdbx_description
1 polymer ?
#
loop_
_entity_poly.entity_id
_entity_poly.type
_entity_poly.pdbx_seq_one_letter_code
_entity_poly.pdbx_strand_id
1 'polypeptide(L)'
;MSPRLLPTGKASYGDLLTQERQRGATLKPISACCDIPELGDPKHLTECSKPKLLGPCNDVQCVFEKSGFLVDKNTLNKDVYKRHLRKWAESHEGWTDAVEKAITDCVDKELRQYLDYPCRAYDVFTCTGIAMLKKCPTKAWIC
;
A
#
# COMPACT_ATOMS: atom_id res chain seq x y z
N MET A 1 20.64 -8.20 58.39
CA MET A 1 19.28 -7.76 58.02
C MET A 1 19.39 -6.84 56.81
N SER A 2 18.76 -7.26 55.71
CA SER A 2 18.49 -6.55 54.43
C SER A 2 17.87 -5.14 54.59
N PRO A 3 17.62 -4.37 53.51
CA PRO A 3 18.13 -4.42 52.12
C PRO A 3 18.57 -3.03 51.57
N ARG A 4 19.30 -3.01 50.45
CA ARG A 4 19.33 -1.85 49.53
C ARG A 4 18.07 -1.87 48.65
N LEU A 5 17.41 -0.72 48.59
CA LEU A 5 16.18 -0.43 47.86
C LEU A 5 16.36 -0.61 46.33
N LEU A 6 15.40 -1.30 45.70
CA LEU A 6 15.15 -1.21 44.25
C LEU A 6 14.68 0.21 43.89
N PRO A 7 15.02 0.76 42.71
CA PRO A 7 14.23 1.82 42.13
C PRO A 7 12.99 1.20 41.48
N THR A 8 11.84 1.35 42.14
CA THR A 8 10.53 1.15 41.53
C THR A 8 10.29 2.26 40.51
N GLY A 9 10.04 1.87 39.27
CA GLY A 9 9.68 2.79 38.21
C GLY A 9 8.36 3.53 38.48
N LYS A 10 8.30 4.77 38.02
CA LYS A 10 7.08 5.41 37.53
C LYS A 10 7.47 6.21 36.30
N ALA A 11 7.33 5.61 35.12
CA ALA A 11 7.35 6.37 33.88
C ALA A 11 6.15 7.32 33.94
N SER A 12 6.42 8.62 33.90
CA SER A 12 5.39 9.66 33.97
C SER A 12 4.65 9.69 32.64
N TYR A 13 3.34 10.00 32.65
CA TYR A 13 2.56 10.26 31.43
C TYR A 13 3.22 11.34 30.54
N GLY A 14 4.02 12.23 31.14
CA GLY A 14 4.85 13.21 30.44
C GLY A 14 5.99 12.60 29.62
N ASP A 15 6.56 11.46 30.01
CA ASP A 15 7.66 10.82 29.27
C ASP A 15 7.18 10.23 27.94
N LEU A 16 5.95 9.71 27.88
CA LEU A 16 5.33 9.19 26.65
C LEU A 16 5.09 10.30 25.61
N LEU A 17 4.56 11.45 26.04
CA LEU A 17 4.31 12.60 25.14
C LEU A 17 5.61 13.28 24.68
N THR A 18 6.68 13.19 25.47
CA THR A 18 7.97 13.79 25.13
C THR A 18 8.74 12.90 24.14
N GLN A 19 8.54 11.58 24.19
CA GLN A 19 9.14 10.63 23.25
C GLN A 19 8.54 10.75 21.84
N GLU A 20 7.24 11.05 21.71
CA GLU A 20 6.61 11.31 20.40
C GLU A 20 7.20 12.52 19.67
N ARG A 21 7.65 13.54 20.42
CA ARG A 21 8.24 14.77 19.85
C ARG A 21 9.71 14.64 19.44
N GLN A 22 10.37 13.51 19.66
CA GLN A 22 11.79 13.34 19.31
C GLN A 22 12.03 12.97 17.84
N ARG A 23 10.98 12.66 17.06
CA ARG A 23 11.10 12.48 15.61
C ARG A 23 11.05 13.85 14.93
N GLY A 24 12.21 14.37 14.55
CA GLY A 24 12.30 15.60 13.74
C GLY A 24 11.54 15.47 12.42
N ALA A 25 11.16 16.61 11.82
CA ALA A 25 10.46 16.64 10.54
C ALA A 25 11.27 15.91 9.45
N THR A 26 10.59 15.10 8.62
CA THR A 26 11.21 14.35 7.53
C THR A 26 10.40 14.50 6.24
N LEU A 27 11.10 14.57 5.11
CA LEU A 27 10.49 14.52 3.77
C LEU A 27 10.55 13.12 3.16
N LYS A 28 10.68 12.09 4.00
CA LYS A 28 10.52 10.70 3.54
C LYS A 28 9.11 10.51 2.95
N PRO A 29 8.96 9.66 1.94
CA PRO A 29 7.65 9.40 1.35
C PRO A 29 6.65 8.98 2.42
N ILE A 30 5.51 9.67 2.48
CA ILE A 30 4.44 9.39 3.45
C ILE A 30 3.86 7.97 3.28
N SER A 31 4.08 7.32 2.13
CA SER A 31 3.78 5.91 1.91
C SER A 31 4.49 4.97 2.88
N ALA A 32 5.62 5.38 3.47
CA ALA A 32 6.30 4.59 4.51
C ALA A 32 5.58 4.63 5.88
N CYS A 33 4.59 5.51 6.05
CA CYS A 33 3.82 5.65 7.28
C CYS A 33 2.45 4.97 7.23
N CYS A 34 1.95 4.62 6.03
CA CYS A 34 0.67 3.94 5.87
C CYS A 34 0.93 2.47 5.57
N ASP A 35 0.59 1.58 6.49
CA ASP A 35 0.76 0.14 6.35
C ASP A 35 -0.35 -0.44 5.46
N ILE A 36 -0.23 -0.23 4.14
CA ILE A 36 -1.14 -0.77 3.13
C ILE A 36 -0.83 -2.27 2.98
N PRO A 37 -1.77 -3.18 3.31
CA PRO A 37 -1.54 -4.61 3.12
C PRO A 37 -1.36 -4.97 1.64
N GLU A 38 -0.69 -6.08 1.39
CA GLU A 38 -0.45 -6.57 0.03
C GLU A 38 -1.78 -6.75 -0.73
N LEU A 39 -1.86 -6.16 -1.92
CA LEU A 39 -3.04 -6.21 -2.79
C LEU A 39 -3.02 -7.48 -3.66
N GLY A 40 -1.84 -7.92 -4.10
CA GLY A 40 -1.70 -9.04 -5.03
C GLY A 40 -2.01 -10.41 -4.40
N ASP A 41 -2.42 -11.36 -5.25
CA ASP A 41 -2.53 -12.76 -4.85
C ASP A 41 -1.12 -13.33 -4.54
N PRO A 42 -0.89 -13.93 -3.36
CA PRO A 42 0.41 -14.50 -2.98
C PRO A 42 0.99 -15.48 -4.00
N LYS A 43 0.15 -16.22 -4.73
CA LYS A 43 0.57 -17.14 -5.78
C LYS A 43 1.23 -16.39 -6.93
N HIS A 44 0.58 -15.36 -7.46
CA HIS A 44 1.11 -14.59 -8.60
C HIS A 44 2.33 -13.76 -8.19
N LEU A 45 2.33 -13.20 -6.98
CA LEU A 45 3.51 -12.52 -6.43
C LEU A 45 4.73 -13.45 -6.38
N THR A 46 4.52 -14.69 -5.93
CA THR A 46 5.59 -15.71 -5.87
C THR A 46 6.09 -16.09 -7.26
N GLU A 47 5.18 -16.33 -8.21
CA GLU A 47 5.53 -16.66 -9.60
C GLU A 47 6.32 -15.54 -10.29
N CYS A 48 5.91 -14.29 -10.08
CA CYS A 48 6.54 -13.13 -10.73
C CYS A 48 7.82 -12.65 -10.05
N SER A 49 8.15 -13.17 -8.86
CA SER A 49 9.37 -12.80 -8.13
C SER A 49 10.62 -13.61 -8.51
N LYS A 50 10.50 -14.62 -9.38
CA LYS A 50 11.58 -15.58 -9.69
C LYS A 50 11.63 -15.97 -11.18
N PRO A 51 12.62 -15.51 -11.97
CA PRO A 51 13.64 -14.51 -11.60
C PRO A 51 12.99 -13.14 -11.40
N LYS A 52 13.61 -12.29 -10.57
CA LYS A 52 13.17 -10.91 -10.43
C LYS A 52 13.31 -10.19 -11.77
N LEU A 53 12.23 -9.61 -12.29
CA LEU A 53 12.26 -8.92 -13.57
C LEU A 53 12.88 -7.53 -13.36
N LEU A 54 13.63 -7.05 -14.35
CA LEU A 54 14.31 -5.77 -14.24
C LEU A 54 13.33 -4.62 -14.44
N GLY A 55 13.40 -3.60 -13.57
CA GLY A 55 12.68 -2.35 -13.74
C GLY A 55 11.28 -2.32 -13.12
N PRO A 56 10.71 -1.11 -12.98
CA PRO A 56 9.52 -0.88 -12.16
C PRO A 56 8.22 -1.45 -12.76
N CYS A 57 8.16 -1.60 -14.08
CA CYS A 57 6.98 -2.10 -14.77
C CYS A 57 6.86 -3.63 -14.75
N ASN A 58 7.96 -4.36 -14.90
CA ASN A 58 7.89 -5.77 -15.30
C ASN A 58 7.29 -6.69 -14.23
N ASP A 59 7.64 -6.49 -12.96
CA ASP A 59 7.04 -7.28 -11.86
C ASP A 59 5.53 -7.03 -11.77
N VAL A 60 5.11 -5.76 -11.85
CA VAL A 60 3.69 -5.35 -11.80
C VAL A 60 2.94 -5.89 -13.02
N GLN A 61 3.53 -5.77 -14.21
CA GLN A 61 2.98 -6.28 -15.46
C GLN A 61 2.75 -7.79 -15.36
N CYS A 62 3.75 -8.55 -14.89
CA CYS A 62 3.62 -10.00 -14.71
C CYS A 62 2.44 -10.34 -13.78
N VAL A 63 2.32 -9.67 -12.63
CA VAL A 63 1.24 -9.92 -11.67
C VAL A 63 -0.13 -9.59 -12.28
N PHE A 64 -0.22 -8.47 -13.01
CA PHE A 64 -1.44 -8.04 -13.67
C PHE A 64 -1.88 -9.02 -14.77
N GLU A 65 -0.94 -9.51 -15.58
CA GLU A 65 -1.19 -10.53 -16.61
C GLU A 65 -1.67 -11.85 -15.99
N LYS A 66 -0.95 -12.36 -14.98
CA LYS A 66 -1.30 -13.60 -14.27
C LYS A 66 -2.64 -13.53 -13.55
N SER A 67 -2.99 -12.36 -13.03
CA SER A 67 -4.26 -12.12 -12.35
C SER A 67 -5.44 -11.89 -13.30
N GLY A 68 -5.20 -11.80 -14.61
CA GLY A 68 -6.23 -11.47 -15.60
C GLY A 68 -6.74 -10.03 -15.49
N PHE A 69 -5.96 -9.14 -14.87
CA PHE A 69 -6.28 -7.71 -14.77
C PHE A 69 -6.09 -6.98 -16.08
N LEU A 70 -5.47 -7.63 -17.06
CA LEU A 70 -5.23 -7.11 -18.39
C LEU A 70 -5.95 -7.96 -19.43
N VAL A 71 -6.58 -7.29 -20.39
CA VAL A 71 -7.16 -7.94 -21.59
C VAL A 71 -6.06 -8.23 -22.61
N ASP A 72 -5.10 -7.31 -22.70
CA ASP A 72 -3.85 -7.39 -23.44
C ASP A 72 -2.78 -6.59 -22.67
N LYS A 73 -1.53 -6.56 -23.15
CA LYS A 73 -0.41 -5.91 -22.45
C LYS A 73 -0.67 -4.49 -21.97
N ASN A 74 -1.51 -3.71 -22.65
CA ASN A 74 -1.75 -2.29 -22.37
C ASN A 74 -3.20 -1.95 -22.01
N THR A 75 -4.11 -2.92 -22.00
CA THR A 75 -5.55 -2.67 -21.73
C THR A 75 -5.99 -3.27 -20.41
N LEU A 76 -6.42 -2.42 -19.47
CA LEU A 76 -6.96 -2.86 -18.18
C LEU A 76 -8.33 -3.51 -18.34
N ASN A 77 -8.48 -4.72 -17.80
CA ASN A 77 -9.77 -5.36 -17.56
C ASN A 77 -10.41 -4.75 -16.31
N LYS A 78 -11.11 -3.62 -16.50
CA LYS A 78 -11.68 -2.80 -15.43
C LYS A 78 -12.55 -3.60 -14.47
N ASP A 79 -13.39 -4.48 -14.97
CA ASP A 79 -14.34 -5.23 -14.14
C ASP A 79 -13.66 -6.27 -13.26
N VAL A 80 -12.67 -7.00 -13.79
CA VAL A 80 -11.89 -7.96 -12.99
C VAL A 80 -11.13 -7.22 -11.89
N TYR A 81 -10.48 -6.11 -12.22
CA TYR A 81 -9.68 -5.36 -11.25
C TYR A 81 -10.55 -4.70 -10.16
N LYS A 82 -11.71 -4.13 -10.51
CA LYS A 82 -12.69 -3.62 -9.52
C LYS A 82 -13.15 -4.71 -8.56
N ARG A 83 -13.52 -5.88 -9.08
CA ARG A 83 -13.95 -7.01 -8.25
C ARG A 83 -12.83 -7.46 -7.31
N HIS A 84 -11.60 -7.52 -7.80
CA HIS A 84 -10.45 -7.84 -6.98
C HIS A 84 -10.27 -6.85 -5.82
N LEU A 85 -10.27 -5.53 -6.09
CA LEU A 85 -10.11 -4.52 -5.04
C LEU A 85 -11.24 -4.56 -4.00
N ARG A 86 -12.50 -4.73 -4.44
CA ARG A 86 -13.64 -4.83 -3.52
C ARG A 86 -13.58 -6.08 -2.66
N LYS A 87 -13.26 -7.23 -3.27
CA LYS A 87 -13.06 -8.49 -2.53
C LYS A 87 -11.91 -8.37 -1.53
N TRP A 88 -10.83 -7.70 -1.90
CA TRP A 88 -9.72 -7.44 -0.98
C TRP A 88 -10.19 -6.59 0.21
N ALA A 89 -11.04 -5.57 0.01
CA ALA A 89 -11.57 -4.75 1.11
C ALA A 89 -12.43 -5.56 2.11
N GLU A 90 -13.11 -6.61 1.68
CA GLU A 90 -13.94 -7.46 2.55
C GLU A 90 -13.12 -8.10 3.68
N SER A 91 -11.83 -8.39 3.46
CA SER A 91 -10.93 -8.94 4.49
C SER A 91 -10.04 -7.90 5.17
N HIS A 92 -10.18 -6.61 4.84
CA HIS A 92 -9.32 -5.54 5.35
C HIS A 92 -10.18 -4.38 5.89
N GLU A 93 -10.59 -4.50 7.15
CA GLU A 93 -11.45 -3.53 7.84
C GLU A 93 -10.88 -2.10 7.71
N GLY A 94 -11.76 -1.15 7.39
CA GLY A 94 -11.43 0.28 7.28
C GLY A 94 -10.96 0.73 5.90
N TRP A 95 -10.65 -0.19 4.97
CA TRP A 95 -10.09 0.17 3.67
C TRP A 95 -11.12 0.39 2.55
N THR A 96 -12.42 0.20 2.80
CA THR A 96 -13.47 0.35 1.78
C THR A 96 -13.42 1.71 1.07
N ASP A 97 -13.33 2.81 1.81
CA ASP A 97 -13.25 4.17 1.24
C ASP A 97 -12.02 4.37 0.35
N ALA A 98 -10.91 3.72 0.71
CA ALA A 98 -9.66 3.76 -0.02
C ALA A 98 -9.77 3.00 -1.35
N VAL A 99 -10.40 1.83 -1.32
CA VAL A 99 -10.69 1.02 -2.50
C VAL A 99 -11.66 1.73 -3.45
N GLU A 100 -12.77 2.29 -2.96
CA GLU A 100 -13.71 2.99 -3.84
C GLU A 100 -13.09 4.26 -4.43
N LYS A 101 -12.19 4.92 -3.70
CA LYS A 101 -11.37 6.00 -4.25
C LYS A 101 -10.44 5.52 -5.36
N ALA A 102 -9.76 4.39 -5.16
CA ALA A 102 -8.89 3.81 -6.19
C ALA A 102 -9.68 3.44 -7.45
N ILE A 103 -10.87 2.85 -7.30
CA ILE A 103 -11.74 2.54 -8.44
C ILE A 103 -12.12 3.82 -9.20
N THR A 104 -12.61 4.82 -8.49
CA THR A 104 -13.08 6.08 -9.07
C THR A 104 -11.97 6.86 -9.75
N ASP A 105 -10.79 6.92 -9.14
CA ASP A 105 -9.68 7.77 -9.63
C ASP A 105 -8.76 7.05 -10.61
N CYS A 106 -8.66 5.71 -10.52
CA CYS A 106 -7.63 4.95 -11.21
C CYS A 106 -8.15 3.92 -12.20
N VAL A 107 -9.39 3.45 -12.02
CA VAL A 107 -9.95 2.39 -12.88
C VAL A 107 -10.98 2.97 -13.84
N ASP A 108 -11.86 3.84 -13.35
CA ASP A 108 -12.94 4.43 -14.14
C ASP A 108 -12.47 5.51 -15.10
N LYS A 109 -11.33 6.13 -14.82
CA LYS A 109 -10.77 7.23 -15.60
C LYS A 109 -9.65 6.75 -16.51
N GLU A 110 -9.37 7.53 -17.55
CA GLU A 110 -8.13 7.38 -18.28
C GLU A 110 -6.97 8.00 -17.49
N LEU A 111 -5.95 7.18 -17.27
CA LEU A 111 -4.79 7.56 -16.49
C LEU A 111 -3.75 8.26 -17.34
N ARG A 112 -3.07 9.23 -16.71
CA ARG A 112 -1.77 9.69 -17.19
C ARG A 112 -0.72 8.60 -17.01
N GLN A 113 0.27 8.60 -17.90
CA GLN A 113 1.47 7.79 -17.75
C GLN A 113 2.32 8.32 -16.58
N TYR A 114 2.85 7.43 -15.75
CA TYR A 114 3.72 7.74 -14.62
C TYR A 114 5.20 7.52 -14.92
N LEU A 115 5.53 6.59 -15.81
CA LEU A 115 6.90 6.34 -16.27
C LEU A 115 7.19 7.13 -17.56
N ASP A 116 8.46 7.17 -17.97
CA ASP A 116 8.86 7.76 -19.25
C ASP A 116 8.57 6.86 -20.46
N TYR A 117 8.10 5.63 -20.21
CA TYR A 117 7.66 4.68 -21.22
C TYR A 117 6.29 4.07 -20.87
N PRO A 118 5.50 3.60 -21.85
CA PRO A 118 4.16 3.07 -21.60
C PRO A 118 4.18 1.79 -20.76
N CYS A 119 3.43 1.77 -19.65
CA CYS A 119 3.17 0.57 -18.86
C CYS A 119 1.85 0.71 -18.11
N ARG A 120 0.75 0.20 -18.69
CA ARG A 120 -0.58 0.39 -18.12
C ARG A 120 -0.73 -0.25 -16.73
N ALA A 121 -0.14 -1.43 -16.51
CA ALA A 121 -0.16 -2.09 -15.22
C ALA A 121 0.47 -1.22 -14.13
N TYR A 122 1.62 -0.61 -14.44
CA TYR A 122 2.33 0.28 -13.51
C TYR A 122 1.54 1.56 -13.22
N ASP A 123 0.97 2.18 -14.26
CA ASP A 123 0.19 3.41 -14.09
C ASP A 123 -1.03 3.19 -13.19
N VAL A 124 -1.76 2.09 -13.44
CA VAL A 124 -2.93 1.71 -12.63
C VAL A 124 -2.51 1.38 -11.20
N PHE A 125 -1.50 0.54 -11.00
CA PHE A 125 -1.03 0.16 -9.67
C PHE A 125 -0.52 1.35 -8.86
N THR A 126 0.26 2.24 -9.49
CA THR A 126 0.78 3.45 -8.85
C THR A 126 -0.34 4.39 -8.45
N CYS A 127 -1.32 4.60 -9.33
CA CYS A 127 -2.50 5.39 -8.98
C CYS A 127 -3.28 4.76 -7.82
N THR A 128 -3.50 3.44 -7.85
CA THR A 128 -4.16 2.70 -6.76
C THR A 128 -3.43 2.94 -5.44
N GLY A 129 -2.11 2.77 -5.38
CA GLY A 129 -1.32 3.02 -4.17
C GLY A 129 -1.47 4.46 -3.64
N ILE A 130 -1.47 5.45 -4.53
CA ILE A 130 -1.70 6.87 -4.15
C ILE A 130 -3.13 7.08 -3.61
N ALA A 131 -4.14 6.48 -4.25
CA ALA A 131 -5.52 6.58 -3.79
C ALA A 131 -5.71 5.92 -2.41
N MET A 132 -5.08 4.76 -2.21
CA MET A 132 -5.08 4.04 -0.94
C MET A 132 -4.45 4.88 0.17
N LEU A 133 -3.27 5.44 -0.08
CA LEU A 133 -2.57 6.32 0.85
C LEU A 133 -3.39 7.57 1.23
N LYS A 134 -4.06 8.21 0.26
CA LYS A 134 -4.92 9.39 0.52
C LYS A 134 -6.12 9.09 1.43
N LYS A 135 -6.47 7.81 1.58
CA LYS A 135 -7.59 7.32 2.39
C LYS A 135 -7.12 6.29 3.42
N CYS A 136 -5.84 6.36 3.80
CA CYS A 136 -5.26 5.45 4.78
C CYS A 136 -6.08 5.49 6.09
N PRO A 137 -6.57 4.34 6.59
CA PRO A 137 -7.32 4.29 7.83
C PRO A 137 -6.48 4.75 9.02
N THR A 138 -7.11 5.39 10.01
CA THR A 138 -6.39 5.89 11.21
C THR A 138 -5.56 4.80 11.89
N LYS A 139 -6.07 3.57 11.96
CA LYS A 139 -5.40 2.42 12.57
C LYS A 139 -4.20 1.88 11.77
N ALA A 140 -4.08 2.24 10.49
CA ALA A 140 -3.02 1.78 9.60
C ALA A 140 -1.84 2.76 9.51
N TRP A 141 -1.94 3.92 10.17
CA TRP A 141 -0.80 4.82 10.32
C TRP A 141 0.16 4.26 11.40
N ILE A 142 1.41 4.05 11.00
CA ILE A 142 2.50 3.53 11.86
C ILE A 142 3.53 4.61 12.24
N CYS A 143 3.24 5.84 11.80
CA CYS A 143 3.78 7.07 12.33
C CYS A 143 2.59 7.97 12.71
#